data_AF-A0A954Y829-F1
#
_entry.id   AF-A0A954Y829-F1
#
_cell.length_a   1.000
_cell.length_b   1.000
_cell.length_c   1.000
_cell.angle_alpha   90.00
_cell.angle_beta   90.00
_cell.angle_gamma   90.00
#
_symmetry.space_group_name_H-M   'P 1'
#
loop_
_entity.id
_entity.type
_entity.pdbx_description
1 polymer ?
#
loop_
_entity_poly.entity_id
_entity_poly.type
_entity_poly.pdbx_seq_one_letter_code
_entity_poly.pdbx_strand_id
1 'polypeptide(L)'
;MFNRPVSTSFLIAAAMMAFANDVAYAESPTYQPEWSSLRQHQPAPDWFRDAKFGVYFHWGVYSVPAFGNEWYPRNMHNKADASAGSVYRHHRDTYGEPSEYGYERFVPEFTAEHFDAREWCELFQQAGARFVGPVAEHHDG
;
A
#
# COMPACT_ATOMS: atom_id res chain seq x y z
N MET A 1 18.90 43.14 63.19
CA MET A 1 18.75 43.44 61.75
C MET A 1 18.15 42.20 61.09
N PHE A 2 16.90 42.29 60.60
CA PHE A 2 16.07 41.34 59.81
C PHE A 2 15.69 39.96 60.44
N ASN A 3 14.41 39.66 60.76
CA ASN A 3 13.27 39.15 59.92
C ASN A 3 13.64 37.89 59.10
N ARG A 4 12.91 36.77 58.98
CA ARG A 4 11.65 36.15 59.50
C ARG A 4 11.65 34.65 58.99
N PRO A 5 10.68 33.77 59.37
CA PRO A 5 10.80 32.29 59.38
C PRO A 5 10.11 31.55 58.19
N VAL A 6 9.79 30.24 58.37
CA VAL A 6 8.87 29.31 57.64
C VAL A 6 9.62 28.22 56.82
N SER A 7 9.69 26.94 57.24
CA SER A 7 8.72 25.80 57.20
C SER A 7 8.41 25.24 55.80
N THR A 8 8.74 23.98 55.52
CA THR A 8 8.08 23.06 54.55
C THR A 8 8.71 21.66 54.72
N SER A 9 8.08 20.60 55.24
CA SER A 9 6.84 19.89 54.90
C SER A 9 6.95 18.92 53.70
N PHE A 10 6.47 17.70 53.99
CA PHE A 10 5.92 16.64 53.12
C PHE A 10 6.85 15.76 52.27
N LEU A 11 7.03 14.54 52.77
CA LEU A 11 7.03 13.30 51.99
C LEU A 11 5.88 13.32 50.97
N ILE A 12 6.19 13.23 49.67
CA ILE A 12 5.25 12.81 48.65
C ILE A 12 5.86 11.61 47.92
N ALA A 13 5.46 10.42 48.36
CA ALA A 13 5.49 9.24 47.51
C ALA A 13 4.41 9.44 46.43
N ALA A 14 4.81 9.88 45.25
CA ALA A 14 3.92 9.93 44.11
C ALA A 14 3.74 8.50 43.57
N ALA A 15 2.55 7.96 43.79
CA ALA A 15 2.11 6.69 43.25
C ALA A 15 2.22 6.68 41.71
N MET A 16 3.06 5.81 41.16
CA MET A 16 2.94 5.38 39.77
C MET A 16 1.70 4.48 39.67
N MET A 17 0.54 5.07 39.46
CA MET A 17 -0.63 4.33 38.97
C MET A 17 -0.32 3.89 37.54
N ALA A 18 0.00 2.61 37.39
CA ALA A 18 -0.01 1.95 36.10
C ALA A 18 -1.44 1.99 35.57
N PHE A 19 -1.71 2.87 34.60
CA PHE A 19 -2.91 2.76 33.77
C PHE A 19 -2.71 1.55 32.85
N ALA A 20 -3.12 0.38 33.33
CA ALA A 20 -3.40 -0.75 32.44
C ALA A 20 -4.62 -0.34 31.61
N ASN A 21 -4.40 0.03 30.35
CA ASN A 21 -5.48 0.17 29.39
C ASN A 21 -5.98 -1.25 29.06
N ASP A 22 -6.97 -1.73 29.80
CA ASP A 22 -7.80 -2.87 29.36
C ASP A 22 -8.61 -2.40 28.14
N VAL A 23 -7.99 -2.48 26.96
CA VAL A 23 -8.73 -2.38 25.70
C VAL A 23 -9.49 -3.69 25.55
N ALA A 24 -10.73 -3.72 26.03
CA ALA A 24 -11.64 -4.82 25.76
C ALA A 24 -11.87 -4.89 24.24
N TYR A 25 -11.33 -5.93 23.58
CA TYR A 25 -11.68 -6.21 22.19
C TYR A 25 -13.10 -6.76 22.17
N ALA A 26 -14.02 -6.07 21.49
CA ALA A 26 -15.34 -6.62 21.21
C ALA A 26 -15.19 -7.94 20.43
N GLU A 27 -15.96 -8.96 20.78
CA GLU A 27 -16.00 -10.20 19.99
C GLU A 27 -16.43 -9.87 18.55
N SER A 28 -15.65 -10.34 17.59
CA SER A 28 -15.98 -10.16 16.17
C SER A 28 -17.19 -11.01 15.81
N PRO A 29 -18.16 -10.50 15.03
CA PRO A 29 -19.33 -11.27 14.69
C PRO A 29 -18.96 -12.43 13.76
N THR A 30 -19.58 -13.59 13.96
CA THR A 30 -19.40 -14.75 13.07
C THR A 30 -20.02 -14.44 11.71
N TYR A 31 -19.25 -14.62 10.63
CA TYR A 31 -19.71 -14.43 9.26
C TYR A 31 -20.12 -15.74 8.61
N GLN A 32 -21.14 -15.65 7.75
CA GLN A 32 -21.60 -16.69 6.84
C GLN A 32 -21.57 -16.14 5.41
N PRO A 33 -21.44 -16.99 4.37
CA PRO A 33 -21.29 -16.55 2.98
C PRO A 33 -22.59 -16.07 2.33
N GLU A 34 -23.41 -15.30 3.05
CA GLU A 34 -24.62 -14.66 2.56
C GLU A 34 -24.66 -13.16 2.85
N TRP A 35 -25.30 -12.39 1.95
CA TRP A 35 -25.38 -10.93 2.05
C TRP A 35 -25.94 -10.43 3.38
N SER A 36 -26.91 -11.13 3.97
CA SER A 36 -27.47 -10.76 5.26
C SER A 36 -26.45 -10.82 6.39
N SER A 37 -25.56 -11.82 6.39
CA SER A 37 -24.47 -11.91 7.36
C SER A 37 -23.40 -10.86 7.08
N LEU A 38 -22.96 -10.70 5.83
CA LEU A 38 -21.90 -9.73 5.49
C LEU A 38 -22.28 -8.27 5.81
N ARG A 39 -23.56 -7.91 5.71
CA ARG A 39 -24.06 -6.57 6.06
C ARG A 39 -23.84 -6.16 7.52
N GLN A 40 -23.53 -7.09 8.42
CA GLN A 40 -23.17 -6.77 9.80
C GLN A 40 -21.76 -6.14 9.91
N HIS A 41 -20.93 -6.25 8.87
CA HIS A 41 -19.61 -5.63 8.83
C HIS A 41 -19.74 -4.11 8.76
N GLN A 42 -18.95 -3.40 9.58
CA GLN A 42 -18.81 -1.95 9.49
C GLN A 42 -17.93 -1.61 8.28
N PRO A 43 -18.47 -1.09 7.16
CA PRO A 43 -17.70 -1.00 5.90
C PRO A 43 -16.55 0.00 5.94
N ALA A 44 -16.63 1.00 6.82
CA ALA A 44 -15.61 2.00 7.04
C ALA A 44 -15.33 2.10 8.55
N PRO A 45 -14.45 1.26 9.11
CA PRO A 45 -14.07 1.33 10.52
C PRO A 45 -13.40 2.67 10.86
N ASP A 46 -13.39 3.04 12.13
CA ASP A 46 -12.93 4.36 12.59
C ASP A 46 -11.49 4.67 12.17
N TRP A 47 -10.58 3.70 12.32
CA TRP A 47 -9.19 3.86 11.89
C TRP A 47 -9.07 4.22 10.40
N PHE A 48 -9.91 3.64 9.53
CA PHE A 48 -9.88 3.91 8.09
C PHE A 48 -10.46 5.28 7.79
N ARG A 49 -11.54 5.65 8.50
CA ARG A 49 -12.09 7.00 8.43
C ARG A 49 -11.08 8.04 8.87
N ASP A 50 -10.29 7.77 9.90
CA ASP A 50 -9.28 8.67 10.46
C ASP A 50 -7.97 8.70 9.68
N ALA A 51 -7.68 7.66 8.92
CA ALA A 51 -6.45 7.54 8.13
C ALA A 51 -6.28 8.66 7.10
N LYS A 52 -7.37 9.04 6.40
CA LYS A 52 -7.49 10.07 5.34
C LYS A 52 -6.61 9.90 4.09
N PHE A 53 -5.37 9.45 4.24
CA PHE A 53 -4.38 9.36 3.18
C PHE A 53 -3.69 7.99 3.21
N GLY A 54 -3.58 7.38 2.04
CA GLY A 54 -2.86 6.13 1.82
C GLY A 54 -2.27 6.09 0.42
N VAL A 55 -1.35 5.14 0.22
CA VAL A 55 -0.59 5.01 -1.03
C VAL A 55 -0.75 3.59 -1.57
N TYR A 56 -0.92 3.48 -2.87
CA TYR A 56 -0.78 2.23 -3.60
C TYR A 56 0.08 2.46 -4.82
N PHE A 57 0.63 1.40 -5.40
CA PHE A 57 1.53 1.50 -6.53
C PHE A 57 1.27 0.41 -7.56
N HIS A 58 1.30 0.81 -8.84
CA HIS A 58 1.30 -0.09 -9.99
C HIS A 58 2.74 -0.46 -10.30
N TRP A 59 3.14 -1.65 -9.85
CA TRP A 59 4.47 -2.19 -10.11
C TRP A 59 4.36 -3.70 -10.27
N GLY A 60 4.80 -4.21 -11.41
CA GLY A 60 4.69 -5.62 -11.77
C GLY A 60 5.44 -5.88 -13.07
N VAL A 61 5.17 -7.02 -13.71
CA VAL A 61 5.84 -7.41 -14.96
C VAL A 61 5.66 -6.35 -16.07
N TYR A 62 4.52 -5.65 -16.08
CA TYR A 62 4.24 -4.58 -17.03
C TYR A 62 5.16 -3.36 -16.86
N SER A 63 5.91 -3.27 -15.75
CA SER A 63 6.92 -2.25 -15.52
C SER A 63 8.26 -2.55 -16.20
N VAL A 64 8.55 -3.81 -16.56
CA VAL A 64 9.81 -4.22 -17.23
C VAL A 64 10.05 -3.47 -18.55
N PRO A 65 9.11 -3.41 -19.51
CA PRO A 65 9.34 -2.67 -20.75
C PRO A 65 9.39 -1.15 -20.57
N ALA A 66 8.96 -0.63 -19.41
CA ALA A 66 9.00 0.79 -19.04
C ALA A 66 8.49 1.76 -20.14
N PHE A 67 7.46 1.35 -20.89
CA PHE A 67 6.95 2.09 -22.04
C PHE A 67 5.41 2.10 -22.06
N GLY A 68 4.81 3.18 -22.57
CA GLY A 68 3.36 3.34 -22.58
C GLY A 68 2.81 3.50 -21.17
N ASN A 69 2.21 2.45 -20.61
CA ASN A 69 1.61 2.40 -19.28
C ASN A 69 1.39 0.93 -18.85
N GLU A 70 0.70 0.71 -17.73
CA GLU A 70 0.38 -0.63 -17.20
C GLU A 70 -0.51 -1.48 -18.12
N TRP A 71 -1.07 -0.90 -19.18
CA TRP A 71 -1.77 -1.61 -20.25
C TRP A 71 -0.85 -2.06 -21.39
N TYR A 72 0.47 -1.95 -21.24
CA TYR A 72 1.45 -2.53 -22.18
C TYR A 72 1.10 -3.96 -22.62
N PRO A 73 0.74 -4.90 -21.73
CA PRO A 73 0.48 -6.29 -22.10
C PRO A 73 -0.70 -6.41 -23.09
N ARG A 74 -1.70 -5.54 -22.94
CA ARG A 74 -2.80 -5.44 -23.88
C ARG A 74 -2.40 -4.73 -25.18
N ASN A 75 -1.74 -3.59 -25.04
CA ASN A 75 -1.49 -2.66 -26.14
C ASN A 75 -0.37 -3.12 -27.08
N MET A 76 0.54 -4.00 -26.62
CA MET A 76 1.52 -4.64 -27.48
C MET A 76 0.88 -5.53 -28.56
N HIS A 77 -0.42 -5.82 -28.50
CA HIS A 77 -1.15 -6.53 -29.57
C HIS A 77 -1.98 -5.60 -30.48
N ASN A 78 -2.05 -4.30 -30.19
CA ASN A 78 -2.95 -3.38 -30.89
C ASN A 78 -2.23 -2.63 -32.02
N LYS A 79 -2.38 -3.15 -33.26
CA LYS A 79 -1.74 -2.55 -34.46
C LYS A 79 -2.50 -1.33 -35.01
N ALA A 80 -3.79 -1.21 -34.73
CA ALA A 80 -4.70 -0.31 -35.45
C ALA A 80 -4.97 1.02 -34.73
N ASP A 81 -4.78 1.06 -33.41
CA ASP A 81 -5.08 2.25 -32.62
C ASP A 81 -3.95 3.28 -32.71
N ALA A 82 -4.28 4.57 -32.89
CA ALA A 82 -3.27 5.62 -33.01
C ALA A 82 -2.51 5.89 -31.69
N SER A 83 -3.18 5.70 -30.55
CA SER A 83 -2.61 5.88 -29.20
C SER A 83 -1.86 4.63 -28.72
N ALA A 84 -2.49 3.45 -28.80
CA ALA A 84 -1.89 2.17 -28.40
C ALA A 84 -0.93 1.59 -29.45
N GLY A 85 -1.04 2.00 -30.71
CA GLY A 85 -0.14 1.54 -31.78
C GLY A 85 1.30 2.00 -31.59
N SER A 86 1.53 3.00 -30.74
CA SER A 86 2.89 3.35 -30.28
C SER A 86 3.53 2.20 -29.48
N VAL A 87 2.76 1.50 -28.66
CA VAL A 87 3.21 0.35 -27.85
C VAL A 87 3.50 -0.85 -28.75
N TYR A 88 2.60 -1.19 -29.69
CA TYR A 88 2.86 -2.26 -30.66
C TYR A 88 4.15 -2.01 -31.45
N ARG A 89 4.33 -0.80 -31.99
CA ARG A 89 5.56 -0.45 -32.74
C ARG A 89 6.79 -0.55 -31.87
N HIS A 90 6.76 0.04 -30.68
CA HIS A 90 7.87 -0.04 -29.74
C HIS A 90 8.21 -1.50 -29.38
N HIS A 91 7.21 -2.34 -29.10
CA HIS A 91 7.43 -3.74 -28.78
C HIS A 91 8.10 -4.47 -29.95
N ARG A 92 7.54 -4.31 -31.16
CA ARG A 92 8.10 -4.88 -32.39
C ARG A 92 9.55 -4.47 -32.63
N ASP A 93 9.83 -3.18 -32.49
CA ASP A 93 11.14 -2.62 -32.83
C ASP A 93 12.21 -2.94 -31.75
N THR A 94 11.80 -3.25 -30.52
CA THR A 94 12.70 -3.51 -29.38
C THR A 94 12.89 -5.00 -29.10
N TYR A 95 11.81 -5.78 -29.15
CA TYR A 95 11.79 -7.19 -28.73
C TYR A 95 11.45 -8.16 -29.87
N GLY A 96 10.81 -7.69 -30.94
CA GLY A 96 10.31 -8.50 -32.05
C GLY A 96 8.79 -8.56 -32.10
N GLU A 97 8.24 -9.27 -33.09
CA GLU A 97 6.77 -9.37 -33.20
C GLU A 97 6.17 -9.99 -31.92
N PRO A 98 5.06 -9.44 -31.38
CA PRO A 98 4.40 -9.97 -30.18
C PRO A 98 4.02 -11.45 -30.23
N SER A 99 3.91 -12.04 -31.44
CA SER A 99 3.67 -13.47 -31.64
C SER A 99 4.90 -14.34 -31.44
N GLU A 100 6.09 -13.75 -31.47
CA GLU A 100 7.39 -14.41 -31.27
C GLU A 100 7.96 -14.09 -29.89
N TYR A 101 7.87 -12.82 -29.49
CA TYR A 101 8.19 -12.33 -28.15
C TYR A 101 6.89 -11.94 -27.43
N GLY A 102 6.27 -12.90 -26.75
CA GLY A 102 5.05 -12.66 -25.98
C GLY A 102 5.31 -11.93 -24.65
N TYR A 103 4.25 -11.42 -24.04
CA TYR A 103 4.33 -10.72 -22.75
C TYR A 103 4.92 -11.59 -21.63
N GLU A 104 4.67 -12.90 -21.66
CA GLU A 104 5.17 -13.87 -20.68
C GLU A 104 6.69 -13.91 -20.60
N ARG A 105 7.39 -13.44 -21.64
CA ARG A 105 8.85 -13.35 -21.66
C ARG A 105 9.41 -12.33 -20.68
N PHE A 106 8.63 -11.32 -20.31
CA PHE A 106 9.02 -10.33 -19.30
C PHE A 106 8.92 -10.87 -17.87
N VAL A 107 8.18 -11.95 -17.61
CA VAL A 107 8.00 -12.51 -16.26
C VAL A 107 9.34 -12.84 -15.58
N PRO A 108 10.26 -13.61 -16.20
CA PRO A 108 11.58 -13.87 -15.59
C PRO A 108 12.50 -12.63 -15.56
N GLU A 109 12.20 -11.58 -16.33
CA GLU A 109 13.00 -10.33 -16.37
C GLU A 109 12.61 -9.36 -15.25
N PHE A 110 11.44 -9.55 -14.64
CA PHE A 110 11.02 -8.79 -13.46
C PHE A 110 11.76 -9.28 -12.20
N THR A 111 13.04 -8.91 -12.09
CA THR A 111 13.93 -9.37 -11.00
C THR A 111 13.83 -8.53 -9.73
N ALA A 112 13.35 -7.29 -9.84
CA ALA A 112 13.29 -6.34 -8.73
C ALA A 112 14.65 -6.15 -8.00
N GLU A 113 15.76 -6.17 -8.73
CA GLU A 113 17.13 -6.24 -8.18
C GLU A 113 17.51 -5.13 -7.18
N HIS A 114 16.81 -3.98 -7.22
CA HIS A 114 17.04 -2.84 -6.34
C HIS A 114 15.85 -2.54 -5.41
N PHE A 115 14.92 -3.47 -5.27
CA PHE A 115 13.76 -3.27 -4.41
C PHE A 115 14.12 -3.44 -2.94
N ASP A 116 13.85 -2.39 -2.15
CA ASP A 116 13.88 -2.41 -0.70
C ASP A 116 12.51 -2.02 -0.13
N ALA A 117 11.80 -3.00 0.40
CA ALA A 117 10.48 -2.80 1.02
C ALA A 117 10.55 -1.88 2.25
N ARG A 118 11.67 -1.85 2.98
CA ARG A 118 11.84 -0.97 4.15
C ARG A 118 11.97 0.46 3.69
N GLU A 119 12.82 0.73 2.71
CA GLU A 119 12.98 2.09 2.16
C GLU A 119 11.64 2.67 1.69
N TRP A 120 10.85 1.85 0.99
CA TRP A 120 9.52 2.26 0.54
C TRP A 120 8.57 2.53 1.72
N CYS A 121 8.50 1.63 2.69
CA CYS A 121 7.68 1.84 3.89
C CYS A 121 8.07 3.12 4.65
N GLU A 122 9.37 3.38 4.80
CA GLU A 122 9.89 4.58 5.44
C GLU A 122 9.50 5.84 4.65
N LEU A 123 9.64 5.82 3.32
CA LEU A 123 9.22 6.91 2.46
C LEU A 123 7.71 7.20 2.59
N PHE A 124 6.87 6.18 2.53
CA PHE A 124 5.42 6.36 2.63
C PHE A 124 4.99 6.85 4.02
N GLN A 125 5.66 6.38 5.07
CA GLN A 125 5.43 6.88 6.42
C GLN A 125 5.82 8.36 6.53
N GLN A 126 6.96 8.77 5.96
CA GLN A 126 7.40 10.16 5.91
C GLN A 126 6.45 11.05 5.09
N ALA A 127 5.86 10.51 4.03
CA ALA A 127 4.80 11.18 3.26
C ALA A 127 3.48 11.33 4.03
N GLY A 128 3.34 10.68 5.20
CA GLY A 128 2.16 10.74 6.05
C GLY A 128 1.09 9.70 5.72
N ALA A 129 1.39 8.71 4.89
CA ALA A 129 0.45 7.63 4.56
C ALA A 129 0.09 6.82 5.80
N ARG A 130 -1.19 6.50 5.97
CA ARG A 130 -1.73 5.72 7.09
C ARG A 130 -2.12 4.30 6.71
N PHE A 131 -2.17 4.00 5.42
CA PHE A 131 -2.27 2.66 4.87
C PHE A 131 -1.52 2.62 3.54
N VAL A 132 -0.87 1.49 3.25
CA VAL A 132 -0.08 1.28 2.03
C VAL A 132 -0.27 -0.15 1.54
N GLY A 133 -0.30 -0.36 0.22
CA GLY A 133 -0.25 -1.70 -0.35
C GLY A 133 0.13 -1.73 -1.82
N PRO A 134 0.67 -2.86 -2.31
CA PRO A 134 0.91 -3.07 -3.73
C PRO A 134 -0.40 -3.34 -4.48
N VAL A 135 -0.39 -3.15 -5.80
CA VAL A 135 -1.26 -3.94 -6.67
C VAL A 135 -0.78 -5.39 -6.59
N ALA A 136 -1.61 -6.28 -6.03
CA ALA A 136 -1.24 -7.69 -5.85
C ALA A 136 -1.27 -8.48 -7.17
N GLU A 137 -2.26 -8.19 -8.02
CA GLU A 137 -2.43 -8.71 -9.38
C GLU A 137 -3.12 -7.60 -10.19
N HIS A 138 -2.64 -7.34 -11.40
CA HIS A 138 -3.27 -6.37 -12.31
C HIS A 138 -4.06 -7.14 -13.39
N HIS A 139 -4.36 -6.51 -14.53
CA HIS A 139 -5.13 -7.13 -15.61
C HIS A 139 -4.32 -8.07 -16.51
N ASP A 140 -3.04 -8.27 -16.21
CA ASP A 140 -2.10 -9.02 -17.02
C ASP A 140 -2.01 -10.52 -16.68
N GLY A 141 -2.75 -10.97 -15.67
CA GLY A 141 -3.03 -12.40 -15.41
C GLY A 141 -2.08 -13.04 -14.42
#